data_AF-A0A9F2KVI2-F1
#
_entry.id   AF-A0A9F2KVI2-F1
#
_cell.length_a   1.000
_cell.length_b   1.000
_cell.length_c   1.000
_cell.angle_alpha   90.00
_cell.angle_beta   90.00
_cell.angle_gamma   90.00
#
_symmetry.space_group_name_H-M   'P 1'
#
loop_
_entity.id
_entity.type
_entity.pdbx_description
1 polymer ?
#
loop_
_entity_poly.entity_id
_entity_poly.type
_entity_poly.pdbx_seq_one_letter_code
_entity_poly.pdbx_strand_id
1 'polypeptide(L)'
;MDLAKGLENSTTSTFREQVQCLTNENVQLQDRNERLYSKVGELQEKLGQLAVSKTDLSSRLICSEEEKLKISKDFIDFQIETNKMREQHEAENFELKNLILGLENRILETELHDERTTGERDALQEHLHTLEEDHKELANEYLVLKSHYLALGKEHEQEVSKNEELSTELLNLVKSKREHPYHIQTNIPDSQTKAEELFAEEERVRALVHRLSARKVKPEDVVASEHERRKLEKSLLGNQGHVTEEMEKMREMYNSQQQKLEERMVTMGKELQEAKKAIRNTQHKLAEESVILLSSQGQLQEVESENSRLQLQLKELNEEYRSRLVQYITDLAEYTDSKSAAATKEPGQMKRFVDSMLKDIRASYRSREEQLARAARGYKKRMQNLVKKHEGLLIAYRMQREQIRLLGSRDLDPGPPEHHFSITDTELLTNTSQELNRLREDKARLEGQLHELQMKVKLSEKIASGTSSHLLEDEGWAELRKQLQEFTHATQVELERERSQLLARAMVAEEQIAELQEYVDKHLVRYKQEIVRMRKLLGTDGSQALSAVVSEVPMLLIPQRNLSEEV
;
A
#
# COMPACT_ATOMS: atom_id res chain seq x y z
N MET A 1 21.43 141.23 49.52
CA MET A 1 20.91 139.91 49.93
C MET A 1 20.99 138.94 48.75
N ASP A 2 22.12 138.92 48.02
CA ASP A 2 22.19 138.26 46.69
C ASP A 2 23.31 137.22 46.56
N LEU A 3 24.04 136.93 47.65
CA LEU A 3 25.08 135.90 47.67
C LEU A 3 24.62 134.56 48.29
N ALA A 4 23.48 134.54 49.00
CA ALA A 4 22.92 133.31 49.58
C ALA A 4 22.05 132.50 48.59
N LYS A 5 21.36 133.16 47.64
CA LYS A 5 20.55 132.49 46.61
C LYS A 5 21.38 131.79 45.52
N GLY A 6 22.64 132.18 45.32
CA GLY A 6 23.53 131.57 44.34
C GLY A 6 24.09 130.20 44.78
N LEU A 7 24.37 130.03 46.07
CA LEU A 7 24.82 128.74 46.62
C LEU A 7 23.66 127.74 46.80
N GLU A 8 22.46 128.21 47.15
CA GLU A 8 21.26 127.36 47.21
C GLU A 8 20.82 126.88 45.82
N ASN A 9 20.99 127.71 44.78
CA ASN A 9 20.67 127.31 43.40
C ASN A 9 21.70 126.34 42.80
N SER A 10 23.00 126.46 43.13
CA SER A 10 24.01 125.51 42.65
C SER A 10 23.92 124.15 43.34
N THR A 11 23.65 124.14 44.65
CA THR A 11 23.43 122.89 45.41
C THR A 11 22.13 122.19 45.02
N THR A 12 21.05 122.94 44.76
CA THR A 12 19.80 122.36 44.23
C THR A 12 19.93 121.89 42.78
N SER A 13 20.79 122.53 41.98
CA SER A 13 21.15 122.07 40.62
C SER A 13 21.92 120.75 40.65
N THR A 14 22.96 120.63 41.48
CA THR A 14 23.75 119.40 41.60
C THR A 14 22.96 118.24 42.21
N PHE A 15 22.06 118.52 43.16
CA PHE A 15 21.10 117.53 43.65
C PHE A 15 20.14 117.06 42.56
N ARG A 16 19.65 117.98 41.70
CA ARG A 16 18.74 117.63 40.59
C ARG A 16 19.44 116.76 39.54
N GLU A 17 20.68 117.07 39.21
CA GLU A 17 21.52 116.25 38.32
C GLU A 17 21.83 114.88 38.93
N GLN A 18 22.14 114.80 40.22
CA GLN A 18 22.32 113.52 40.92
C GLN A 18 21.04 112.68 40.90
N VAL A 19 19.88 113.29 41.18
CA VAL A 19 18.58 112.60 41.08
C VAL A 19 18.34 112.11 39.66
N GLN A 20 18.67 112.92 38.65
CA GLN A 20 18.50 112.55 37.25
C GLN A 20 19.43 111.39 36.82
N CYS A 21 20.69 111.40 37.27
CA CYS A 21 21.63 110.30 37.10
C CYS A 21 21.14 109.01 37.79
N LEU A 22 20.67 109.11 39.03
CA LEU A 22 20.11 107.97 39.78
C LEU A 22 18.82 107.42 39.16
N THR A 23 17.98 108.28 38.55
CA THR A 23 16.82 107.80 37.78
C THR A 23 17.23 107.09 36.50
N ASN A 24 18.22 107.62 35.77
CA ASN A 24 18.73 106.97 34.56
C ASN A 24 19.39 105.62 34.88
N GLU A 25 20.14 105.56 35.98
CA GLU A 25 20.74 104.32 36.48
C GLU A 25 19.66 103.31 36.92
N ASN A 26 18.61 103.75 37.61
CA ASN A 26 17.47 102.90 37.94
C ASN A 26 16.76 102.34 36.70
N VAL A 27 16.55 103.15 35.66
CA VAL A 27 15.96 102.68 34.39
C VAL A 27 16.86 101.64 33.73
N GLN A 28 18.18 101.87 33.69
CA GLN A 28 19.11 100.87 33.15
C GLN A 28 19.12 99.56 33.97
N LEU A 29 18.99 99.65 35.30
CA LEU A 29 18.88 98.49 36.17
C LEU A 29 17.54 97.75 35.95
N GLN A 30 16.45 98.47 35.72
CA GLN A 30 15.15 97.90 35.35
C GLN A 30 15.25 97.14 34.01
N ASP A 31 15.80 97.75 32.96
CA ASP A 31 16.00 97.10 31.65
C ASP A 31 16.91 95.87 31.73
N ARG A 32 17.92 95.90 32.61
CA ARG A 32 18.79 94.74 32.86
C ARG A 32 18.04 93.65 33.61
N ASN A 33 17.24 94.00 34.62
CA ASN A 33 16.40 93.06 35.35
C ASN A 33 15.35 92.41 34.43
N GLU A 34 14.66 93.17 33.59
CA GLU A 34 13.69 92.62 32.62
C GLU A 34 14.34 91.63 31.65
N ARG A 35 15.56 91.94 31.17
CA ARG A 35 16.34 91.02 30.34
C ARG A 35 16.75 89.76 31.09
N LEU A 36 17.09 89.87 32.38
CA LEU A 36 17.40 88.72 33.22
C LEU A 36 16.15 87.86 33.46
N TYR A 37 14.99 88.47 33.77
CA TYR A 37 13.73 87.74 33.92
C TYR A 37 13.31 87.02 32.64
N SER A 38 13.48 87.66 31.48
CA SER A 38 13.20 87.04 30.18
C SER A 38 14.11 85.82 29.95
N LYS A 39 15.42 85.94 30.22
CA LYS A 39 16.37 84.83 30.12
C LYS A 39 16.05 83.70 31.12
N VAL A 40 15.64 84.03 32.33
CA VAL A 40 15.22 83.02 33.32
C VAL A 40 13.97 82.30 32.83
N GLY A 41 13.01 83.00 32.23
CA GLY A 41 11.83 82.41 31.60
C GLY A 41 12.21 81.45 30.46
N GLU A 42 13.08 81.86 29.54
CA GLU A 42 13.58 81.01 28.45
C GLU A 42 14.30 79.76 28.97
N LEU A 43 15.10 79.90 30.04
CA LEU A 43 15.79 78.77 30.67
C LEU A 43 14.80 77.83 31.36
N GLN A 44 13.77 78.36 32.02
CA GLN A 44 12.70 77.56 32.62
C GLN A 44 11.90 76.80 31.55
N GLU A 45 11.59 77.44 30.42
CA GLU A 45 10.89 76.79 29.31
C GLU A 45 11.75 75.67 28.70
N LYS A 46 13.03 75.93 28.43
CA LYS A 46 13.98 74.91 27.95
C LYS A 46 14.13 73.75 28.94
N LEU A 47 14.15 74.03 30.25
CA LEU A 47 14.19 72.99 31.28
C LEU A 47 12.90 72.17 31.28
N GLY A 48 11.73 72.81 31.10
CA GLY A 48 10.45 72.14 30.94
C GLY A 48 10.42 71.22 29.72
N GLN A 49 10.87 71.70 28.56
CA GLN A 49 10.99 70.91 27.34
C GLN A 49 11.99 69.75 27.50
N LEU A 50 13.10 69.97 28.20
CA LEU A 50 14.08 68.92 28.52
C LEU A 50 13.48 67.86 29.44
N ALA A 51 12.67 68.26 30.43
CA ALA A 51 12.00 67.33 31.33
C ALA A 51 10.97 66.47 30.56
N VAL A 52 10.16 67.08 29.68
CA VAL A 52 9.20 66.36 28.84
C VAL A 52 9.90 65.40 27.88
N SER A 53 10.95 65.84 27.18
CA SER A 53 11.70 64.95 26.28
C SER A 53 12.38 63.81 27.04
N LYS A 54 12.87 64.04 28.26
CA LYS A 54 13.40 62.98 29.14
C LYS A 54 12.32 61.96 29.53
N THR A 55 11.12 62.41 29.91
CA THR A 55 10.01 61.49 30.24
C THR A 55 9.55 60.70 29.02
N ASP A 56 9.47 61.35 27.84
CA ASP A 56 9.09 60.69 26.60
C ASP A 56 10.10 59.61 26.20
N LEU A 57 11.39 59.92 26.24
CA LEU A 57 12.45 58.94 25.96
C LEU A 57 12.42 57.78 26.95
N SER A 58 12.21 58.05 28.24
CA SER A 58 12.07 57.01 29.25
C SER A 58 10.87 56.10 28.97
N SER A 59 9.72 56.67 28.58
CA SER A 59 8.51 55.88 28.25
C SER A 59 8.72 54.99 27.01
N ARG A 60 9.39 55.51 25.97
CA ARG A 60 9.72 54.74 24.77
C ARG A 60 10.70 53.61 25.07
N LEU A 61 11.68 53.85 25.94
CA LEU A 61 12.62 52.83 26.38
C LEU A 61 11.87 51.68 27.08
N ILE A 62 10.98 52.00 28.03
CA ILE A 62 10.15 51.01 28.73
C ILE A 62 9.32 50.19 27.74
N CYS A 63 8.63 50.85 26.79
CA CYS A 63 7.86 50.14 25.77
C CYS A 63 8.76 49.20 24.93
N SER A 64 9.95 49.66 24.55
CA SER A 64 10.89 48.82 23.79
C SER A 64 11.43 47.64 24.58
N GLU A 65 11.59 47.77 25.90
CA GLU A 65 11.98 46.68 26.79
C GLU A 65 10.84 45.67 26.98
N GLU A 66 9.60 46.15 27.14
CA GLU A 66 8.41 45.30 27.19
C GLU A 66 8.21 44.50 25.90
N GLU A 67 8.41 45.13 24.73
CA GLU A 67 8.37 44.45 23.44
C GLU A 67 9.47 43.40 23.31
N LYS A 68 10.70 43.69 23.75
CA LYS A 68 11.80 42.70 23.77
C LYS A 68 11.49 41.52 24.69
N LEU A 69 10.92 41.78 25.86
CA LEU A 69 10.50 40.71 26.79
C LEU A 69 9.39 39.86 26.19
N LYS A 70 8.43 40.49 25.49
CA LYS A 70 7.38 39.78 24.78
C LYS A 70 7.93 38.89 23.67
N ILE A 71 8.83 39.41 22.83
CA ILE A 71 9.48 38.63 21.78
C ILE A 71 10.32 37.48 22.37
N SER A 72 11.05 37.74 23.46
CA SER A 72 11.84 36.73 24.16
C SER A 72 10.96 35.60 24.71
N LYS A 73 9.81 35.95 25.30
CA LYS A 73 8.80 34.98 25.75
C LYS A 73 8.26 34.16 24.57
N ASP A 74 7.80 34.82 23.52
CA ASP A 74 7.24 34.15 22.34
C ASP A 74 8.27 33.22 21.68
N PHE A 75 9.56 33.59 21.69
CA PHE A 75 10.66 32.75 21.22
C PHE A 75 10.86 31.49 22.08
N ILE A 76 10.80 31.63 23.40
CA ILE A 76 10.87 30.48 24.32
C ILE A 76 9.66 29.57 24.14
N ASP A 77 8.45 30.13 24.04
CA ASP A 77 7.22 29.38 23.82
C ASP A 77 7.31 28.58 22.50
N PHE A 78 7.81 29.21 21.43
CA PHE A 78 8.07 28.53 20.15
C PHE A 78 9.12 27.43 20.27
N GLN A 79 10.17 27.63 21.06
CA GLN A 79 11.20 26.61 21.30
C GLN A 79 10.64 25.41 22.08
N ILE A 80 9.76 25.67 23.07
CA ILE A 80 9.06 24.62 23.82
C ILE A 80 8.13 23.83 22.89
N GLU A 81 7.35 24.51 22.06
CA GLU A 81 6.46 23.86 21.10
C GLU A 81 7.24 23.01 20.09
N THR A 82 8.35 23.54 19.57
CA THR A 82 9.26 22.80 18.68
C THR A 82 9.84 21.55 19.36
N ASN A 83 10.26 21.67 20.62
CA ASN A 83 10.75 20.52 21.38
C ASN A 83 9.67 19.48 21.63
N LYS A 84 8.45 19.91 21.94
CA LYS A 84 7.30 19.03 22.15
C LYS A 84 6.93 18.26 20.88
N MET A 85 6.91 18.94 19.73
CA MET A 85 6.67 18.28 18.44
C MET A 85 7.78 17.27 18.12
N ARG A 86 9.04 17.61 18.41
CA ARG A 86 10.17 16.69 18.23
C ARG A 86 10.04 15.45 19.11
N GLU A 87 9.70 15.61 20.38
CA GLU A 87 9.50 14.50 21.33
C GLU A 87 8.36 13.59 20.87
N GLN A 88 7.26 14.15 20.37
CA GLN A 88 6.16 13.38 19.77
C GLN A 88 6.63 12.58 18.56
N HIS A 89 7.38 13.20 17.64
CA HIS A 89 7.93 12.49 16.48
C HIS A 89 8.93 11.40 16.87
N GLU A 90 9.74 11.61 17.91
CA GLU A 90 10.62 10.58 18.43
C GLU A 90 9.82 9.41 19.02
N ALA A 91 8.78 9.68 19.82
CA ALA A 91 7.89 8.66 20.38
C ALA A 91 7.18 7.84 19.29
N GLU A 92 6.57 8.52 18.30
CA GLU A 92 5.93 7.86 17.15
C GLU A 92 6.94 7.01 16.37
N ASN A 93 8.17 7.49 16.16
CA ASN A 93 9.21 6.72 15.52
C ASN A 93 9.59 5.45 16.31
N PHE A 94 9.63 5.52 17.64
CA PHE A 94 9.88 4.33 18.48
C PHE A 94 8.72 3.33 18.39
N GLU A 95 7.47 3.79 18.41
CA GLU A 95 6.29 2.94 18.23
C GLU A 95 6.28 2.26 16.86
N LEU A 96 6.56 3.02 15.79
CA LEU A 96 6.65 2.50 14.43
C LEU A 96 7.78 1.48 14.28
N LYS A 97 8.96 1.73 14.86
CA LYS A 97 10.06 0.76 14.86
C LYS A 97 9.67 -0.53 15.57
N ASN A 98 8.99 -0.45 16.71
CA ASN A 98 8.49 -1.63 17.42
C ASN A 98 7.46 -2.40 16.59
N LEU A 99 6.57 -1.69 15.88
CA LEU A 99 5.61 -2.32 14.98
C LEU A 99 6.29 -3.02 13.80
N ILE A 100 7.28 -2.36 13.18
CA ILE A 100 8.08 -2.94 12.08
C ILE A 100 8.78 -4.21 12.56
N LEU A 101 9.47 -4.18 13.70
CA LEU A 101 10.11 -5.37 14.27
C LEU A 101 9.09 -6.49 14.55
N GLY A 102 7.90 -6.15 15.03
CA GLY A 102 6.82 -7.13 15.23
C GLY A 102 6.32 -7.74 13.92
N LEU A 103 6.22 -6.94 12.86
CA LEU A 103 5.84 -7.41 11.53
C LEU A 103 6.94 -8.24 10.87
N GLU A 104 8.21 -7.85 10.99
CA GLU A 104 9.36 -8.61 10.52
C GLU A 104 9.42 -9.99 11.16
N ASN A 105 9.26 -10.08 12.49
CA ASN A 105 9.20 -11.36 13.19
C ASN A 105 8.06 -12.25 12.68
N ARG A 106 6.88 -11.66 12.43
CA ARG A 106 5.73 -12.41 11.93
C ARG A 106 5.89 -12.86 10.47
N ILE A 107 6.57 -12.07 9.65
CA ILE A 107 6.96 -12.48 8.29
C ILE A 107 7.91 -13.66 8.36
N LEU A 108 8.96 -13.59 9.18
CA LEU A 108 9.91 -14.68 9.38
C LEU A 108 9.23 -15.97 9.88
N GLU A 109 8.29 -15.87 10.82
CA GLU A 109 7.49 -17.02 11.26
C GLU A 109 6.67 -17.62 10.12
N THR A 110 6.09 -16.77 9.26
CA THR A 110 5.28 -17.20 8.12
C THR A 110 6.14 -17.88 7.06
N GLU A 111 7.32 -17.32 6.76
CA GLU A 111 8.30 -17.91 5.82
C GLU A 111 8.77 -19.28 6.30
N LEU A 112 9.10 -19.42 7.59
CA LEU A 112 9.46 -20.72 8.17
C LEU A 112 8.32 -21.74 8.11
N HIS A 113 7.07 -21.28 8.27
CA HIS A 113 5.92 -22.15 8.10
C HIS A 113 5.72 -22.57 6.64
N ASP A 114 5.91 -21.65 5.69
CA ASP A 114 5.83 -21.95 4.26
C ASP A 114 6.89 -22.98 3.87
N GLU A 115 8.16 -22.77 4.25
CA GLU A 115 9.27 -23.72 4.01
C GLU A 115 9.01 -25.12 4.57
N ARG A 116 8.37 -25.23 5.74
CA ARG A 116 7.98 -26.53 6.29
C ARG A 116 6.91 -27.20 5.43
N THR A 117 5.88 -26.45 5.05
CA THR A 117 4.78 -27.01 4.25
C THR A 117 5.20 -27.33 2.82
N THR A 118 6.15 -26.58 2.24
CA THR A 118 6.75 -26.90 0.94
C THR A 118 7.59 -28.16 1.03
N GLY A 119 8.43 -28.30 2.06
CA GLY A 119 9.18 -29.53 2.31
C GLY A 119 8.28 -30.77 2.49
N GLU A 120 7.17 -30.65 3.22
CA GLU A 120 6.18 -31.73 3.36
C GLU A 120 5.49 -32.07 2.03
N ARG A 121 5.15 -31.06 1.24
CA ARG A 121 4.56 -31.25 -0.10
C ARG A 121 5.53 -31.98 -1.02
N ASP A 122 6.79 -31.58 -1.04
CA ASP A 122 7.81 -32.18 -1.90
C ASP A 122 8.06 -33.65 -1.51
N ALA A 123 8.16 -33.94 -0.21
CA ALA A 123 8.28 -35.32 0.28
C ALA A 123 7.07 -36.19 -0.10
N LEU A 124 5.85 -35.66 0.00
CA LEU A 124 4.64 -36.37 -0.45
C LEU A 124 4.62 -36.57 -1.97
N GLN A 125 5.11 -35.59 -2.73
CA GLN A 125 5.20 -35.68 -4.18
C GLN A 125 6.21 -36.74 -4.63
N GLU A 126 7.37 -36.83 -3.97
CA GLU A 126 8.34 -37.89 -4.19
C GLU A 126 7.74 -39.27 -3.87
N HIS A 127 7.06 -39.41 -2.73
CA HIS A 127 6.38 -40.67 -2.38
C HIS A 127 5.30 -41.09 -3.38
N LEU A 128 4.56 -40.12 -3.92
CA LEU A 128 3.56 -40.38 -4.95
C LEU A 128 4.25 -40.85 -6.24
N HIS A 129 5.34 -40.19 -6.64
CA HIS A 129 6.12 -40.60 -7.81
C HIS A 129 6.65 -42.02 -7.69
N THR A 130 7.22 -42.40 -6.54
CA THR A 130 7.71 -43.77 -6.33
C THR A 130 6.57 -44.79 -6.42
N LEU A 131 5.40 -44.48 -5.87
CA LEU A 131 4.23 -45.37 -5.93
C LEU A 131 3.70 -45.51 -7.37
N GLU A 132 3.75 -44.45 -8.17
CA GLU A 132 3.40 -44.49 -9.59
C GLU A 132 4.38 -45.34 -10.41
N GLU A 133 5.67 -45.31 -10.08
CA GLU A 133 6.68 -46.17 -10.68
C GLU A 133 6.42 -47.64 -10.33
N ASP A 134 6.23 -47.96 -9.05
CA ASP A 134 5.89 -49.31 -8.59
C ASP A 134 4.63 -49.84 -9.30
N HIS A 135 3.61 -49.00 -9.46
CA HIS A 135 2.39 -49.38 -10.17
C HIS A 135 2.63 -49.65 -11.66
N LYS A 136 3.50 -48.85 -12.33
CA LYS A 136 3.89 -49.09 -13.73
C LYS A 136 4.66 -50.39 -13.87
N GLU A 137 5.59 -50.67 -12.95
CA GLU A 137 6.34 -51.92 -12.92
C GLU A 137 5.41 -53.13 -12.74
N LEU A 138 4.50 -53.08 -11.77
CA LEU A 138 3.53 -54.14 -11.54
C LEU A 138 2.60 -54.36 -12.75
N ALA A 139 2.18 -53.28 -13.42
CA ALA A 139 1.39 -53.38 -14.65
C ALA A 139 2.18 -54.06 -15.79
N ASN A 140 3.48 -53.75 -15.92
CA ASN A 140 4.36 -54.41 -16.89
C ASN A 140 4.54 -55.90 -16.56
N GLU A 141 4.75 -56.25 -15.29
CA GLU A 141 4.81 -57.64 -14.84
C GLU A 141 3.52 -58.40 -15.16
N TYR A 142 2.36 -57.78 -14.92
CA TYR A 142 1.06 -58.36 -15.25
C TYR A 142 0.90 -58.59 -16.77
N LEU A 143 1.35 -57.64 -17.59
CA LEU A 143 1.34 -57.79 -19.05
C LEU A 143 2.22 -58.95 -19.52
N VAL A 144 3.44 -59.06 -18.97
CA VAL A 144 4.35 -60.18 -19.25
C VAL A 144 3.70 -61.50 -18.83
N LEU A 145 3.14 -61.58 -17.63
CA LEU A 145 2.50 -62.78 -17.12
C LEU A 145 1.29 -63.18 -17.99
N LYS A 146 0.46 -62.21 -18.39
CA LYS A 146 -0.67 -62.45 -19.30
C LYS A 146 -0.20 -62.98 -20.65
N SER A 147 0.90 -62.44 -21.20
CA SER A 147 1.47 -62.94 -22.45
C SER A 147 1.98 -64.37 -22.34
N HIS A 148 2.59 -64.73 -21.20
CA HIS A 148 3.04 -66.09 -20.92
C HIS A 148 1.87 -67.08 -20.82
N TYR A 149 0.79 -66.72 -20.10
CA TYR A 149 -0.40 -67.56 -20.05
C TYR A 149 -1.06 -67.74 -21.42
N LEU A 150 -1.07 -66.71 -22.27
CA LEU A 150 -1.58 -66.82 -23.63
C LEU A 150 -0.72 -67.74 -24.50
N ALA A 151 0.61 -67.71 -24.35
CA ALA A 151 1.51 -68.63 -25.04
C ALA A 151 1.29 -70.08 -24.59
N LEU A 152 1.21 -70.31 -23.28
CA LEU A 152 0.94 -71.63 -22.70
C LEU A 152 -0.43 -72.18 -23.15
N GLY A 153 -1.45 -71.32 -23.23
CA GLY A 153 -2.75 -71.68 -23.77
C GLY A 153 -2.68 -72.17 -25.22
N LYS A 154 -1.90 -71.49 -26.07
CA LYS A 154 -1.68 -71.92 -27.47
C LYS A 154 -0.93 -73.24 -27.56
N GLU A 155 0.10 -73.45 -26.74
CA GLU A 155 0.83 -74.73 -26.70
C GLU A 155 -0.09 -75.87 -26.25
N HIS A 156 -0.94 -75.62 -25.25
CA HIS A 156 -1.93 -76.59 -24.79
C HIS A 156 -2.94 -76.95 -25.90
N GLU A 157 -3.48 -75.96 -26.61
CA GLU A 157 -4.36 -76.20 -27.76
C GLU A 157 -3.68 -77.01 -28.88
N GLN A 158 -2.39 -76.76 -29.14
CA GLN A 158 -1.62 -77.54 -30.10
C GLN A 158 -1.45 -79.00 -29.66
N GLU A 159 -1.15 -79.25 -28.38
CA GLU A 159 -1.06 -80.61 -27.85
C GLU A 159 -2.41 -81.33 -27.84
N VAL A 160 -3.51 -80.63 -27.54
CA VAL A 160 -4.87 -81.17 -27.67
C VAL A 160 -5.13 -81.56 -29.13
N SER A 161 -4.80 -80.71 -30.09
CA SER A 161 -4.98 -80.99 -31.53
C SER A 161 -4.17 -82.22 -31.97
N LYS A 162 -2.90 -82.34 -31.55
CA LYS A 162 -2.07 -83.53 -31.82
C LYS A 162 -2.64 -84.80 -31.18
N ASN A 163 -3.17 -84.70 -29.96
CA ASN A 163 -3.78 -85.84 -29.27
C ASN A 163 -5.10 -86.27 -29.91
N GLU A 164 -5.88 -85.31 -30.41
CA GLU A 164 -7.06 -85.58 -31.25
C GLU A 164 -6.66 -86.28 -32.55
N GLU A 165 -5.62 -85.78 -33.25
CA GLU A 165 -5.06 -86.43 -34.44
C GLU A 165 -4.64 -87.88 -34.14
N LEU A 166 -3.81 -88.10 -33.12
CA LEU A 166 -3.40 -89.44 -32.67
C LEU A 166 -4.61 -90.33 -32.32
N SER A 167 -5.63 -89.76 -31.65
CA SER A 167 -6.86 -90.48 -31.34
C SER A 167 -7.62 -90.90 -32.60
N THR A 168 -7.66 -90.03 -33.63
CA THR A 168 -8.24 -90.37 -34.93
C THR A 168 -7.42 -91.42 -35.69
N GLU A 169 -6.09 -91.36 -35.63
CA GLU A 169 -5.19 -92.37 -36.21
C GLU A 169 -5.37 -93.73 -35.55
N LEU A 170 -5.46 -93.78 -34.22
CA LEU A 170 -5.76 -95.01 -33.47
C LEU A 170 -7.13 -95.58 -33.84
N LEU A 171 -8.15 -94.73 -33.95
CA LEU A 171 -9.47 -95.14 -34.43
C LEU A 171 -9.41 -95.70 -35.86
N ASN A 172 -8.63 -95.09 -36.74
CA ASN A 172 -8.44 -95.57 -38.12
C ASN A 172 -7.68 -96.90 -38.14
N LEU A 173 -6.66 -97.10 -37.31
CA LEU A 173 -5.98 -98.38 -37.13
C LEU A 173 -6.92 -99.49 -36.63
N VAL A 174 -7.79 -99.18 -35.67
CA VAL A 174 -8.82 -100.10 -35.18
C VAL A 174 -9.84 -100.43 -36.28
N LYS A 175 -10.22 -99.47 -37.11
CA LYS A 175 -11.09 -99.70 -38.28
C LYS A 175 -10.40 -100.58 -39.33
N SER A 176 -9.15 -100.28 -39.71
CA SER A 176 -8.36 -101.10 -40.63
C SER A 176 -8.14 -102.54 -40.13
N LYS A 177 -8.00 -102.72 -38.80
CA LYS A 177 -7.92 -104.04 -38.14
C LYS A 177 -9.26 -104.78 -38.11
N ARG A 178 -10.40 -104.08 -38.13
CA ARG A 178 -11.75 -104.68 -38.26
C ARG A 178 -12.12 -105.02 -39.71
N GLU A 179 -11.57 -104.31 -40.69
CA GLU A 179 -11.85 -104.50 -42.13
C GLU A 179 -11.11 -105.70 -42.76
N HIS A 180 -10.21 -106.38 -42.03
CA HIS A 180 -9.53 -107.61 -42.49
C HIS A 180 -9.79 -108.83 -41.59
N PRO A 181 -10.87 -109.60 -41.83
CA PRO A 181 -11.08 -110.90 -41.21
C PRO A 181 -10.66 -112.06 -42.15
N TYR A 182 -9.65 -112.85 -41.70
CA TYR A 182 -9.19 -114.18 -42.18
C TYR A 182 -8.26 -114.21 -43.43
N HIS A 183 -7.24 -115.08 -43.58
CA HIS A 183 -6.92 -116.38 -42.96
C HIS A 183 -5.47 -116.82 -43.34
N ILE A 184 -4.67 -117.44 -42.45
CA ILE A 184 -3.87 -118.64 -42.78
C ILE A 184 -3.92 -119.62 -41.60
N GLN A 185 -4.32 -120.82 -41.97
CA GLN A 185 -4.69 -122.01 -41.21
C GLN A 185 -3.48 -122.95 -41.02
N THR A 186 -3.49 -123.72 -39.93
CA THR A 186 -3.16 -125.17 -39.79
C THR A 186 -2.78 -125.44 -38.31
N ASN A 187 -3.31 -126.38 -37.52
CA ASN A 187 -3.89 -127.71 -37.72
C ASN A 187 -4.90 -128.05 -36.59
N ILE A 188 -5.85 -128.92 -36.93
CA ILE A 188 -6.83 -129.67 -36.09
C ILE A 188 -6.08 -130.93 -35.53
N PRO A 189 -6.43 -131.62 -34.41
CA PRO A 189 -7.76 -131.92 -33.83
C PRO A 189 -7.84 -131.64 -32.29
N ASP A 190 -8.97 -131.64 -31.58
CA ASP A 190 -9.97 -132.71 -31.45
C ASP A 190 -11.32 -132.19 -30.95
N SER A 191 -12.35 -132.93 -31.36
CA SER A 191 -13.74 -132.87 -30.94
C SER A 191 -13.96 -133.30 -29.48
N GLN A 192 -15.10 -132.90 -28.91
CA GLN A 192 -15.72 -133.41 -27.66
C GLN A 192 -15.38 -132.69 -26.33
N THR A 193 -15.54 -131.37 -26.24
CA THR A 193 -15.59 -130.66 -24.93
C THR A 193 -16.53 -129.45 -24.89
N LYS A 194 -17.13 -129.05 -26.02
CA LYS A 194 -17.98 -127.84 -26.11
C LYS A 194 -19.44 -128.00 -25.69
N ALA A 195 -19.91 -129.21 -25.41
CA ALA A 195 -21.26 -129.43 -24.91
C ALA A 195 -21.36 -129.29 -23.38
N GLU A 196 -20.26 -129.52 -22.66
CA GLU A 196 -20.21 -129.40 -21.19
C GLU A 196 -19.98 -127.95 -20.74
N GLU A 197 -19.22 -127.16 -21.52
CA GLU A 197 -19.06 -125.72 -21.27
C GLU A 197 -20.37 -124.94 -21.50
N LEU A 198 -21.21 -125.35 -22.46
CA LEU A 198 -22.52 -124.73 -22.67
C LEU A 198 -23.50 -125.06 -21.53
N PHE A 199 -23.45 -126.27 -20.96
CA PHE A 199 -24.24 -126.62 -19.77
C PHE A 199 -23.75 -125.89 -18.51
N ALA A 200 -22.43 -125.76 -18.34
CA ALA A 200 -21.83 -125.02 -17.23
C ALA A 200 -22.07 -123.51 -17.33
N GLU A 201 -22.10 -122.95 -18.54
CA GLU A 201 -22.42 -121.54 -18.78
C GLU A 201 -23.93 -121.29 -18.65
N GLU A 202 -24.79 -122.23 -19.05
CA GLU A 202 -26.23 -122.17 -18.81
C GLU A 202 -26.55 -122.23 -17.30
N GLU A 203 -25.80 -123.01 -16.51
CA GLU A 203 -25.93 -123.09 -15.05
C GLU A 203 -25.37 -121.83 -14.34
N ARG A 204 -24.30 -121.22 -14.86
CA ARG A 204 -23.85 -119.88 -14.42
C ARG A 204 -24.83 -118.78 -14.77
N VAL A 205 -25.44 -118.82 -15.95
CA VAL A 205 -26.48 -117.87 -16.37
C VAL A 205 -27.74 -118.08 -15.54
N ARG A 206 -28.11 -119.33 -15.22
CA ARG A 206 -29.22 -119.65 -14.30
C ARG A 206 -28.91 -119.17 -12.88
N ALA A 207 -27.67 -119.29 -12.40
CA ALA A 207 -27.23 -118.75 -11.10
C ALA A 207 -27.16 -117.22 -11.08
N LEU A 208 -26.77 -116.58 -12.18
CA LEU A 208 -26.77 -115.12 -12.34
C LEU A 208 -28.21 -114.58 -12.41
N VAL A 209 -29.10 -115.27 -13.12
CA VAL A 209 -30.53 -114.97 -13.18
C VAL A 209 -31.17 -115.18 -11.82
N HIS A 210 -30.86 -116.22 -11.05
CA HIS A 210 -31.35 -116.35 -9.66
C HIS A 210 -30.79 -115.25 -8.73
N ARG A 211 -29.54 -114.79 -8.94
CA ARG A 211 -28.97 -113.62 -8.25
C ARG A 211 -29.65 -112.30 -8.60
N LEU A 212 -30.07 -112.13 -9.85
CA LEU A 212 -30.76 -110.92 -10.33
C LEU A 212 -32.28 -110.97 -10.06
N SER A 213 -32.88 -112.16 -10.05
CA SER A 213 -34.31 -112.39 -9.73
C SER A 213 -34.60 -112.32 -8.22
N ALA A 214 -33.60 -112.62 -7.38
CA ALA A 214 -33.67 -112.41 -5.93
C ALA A 214 -33.46 -110.93 -5.54
N ARG A 215 -33.08 -110.06 -6.48
CA ARG A 215 -33.11 -108.60 -6.30
C ARG A 215 -34.46 -108.05 -6.77
N LYS A 216 -35.55 -108.59 -6.20
CA LYS A 216 -36.81 -107.85 -6.11
C LYS A 216 -36.57 -106.64 -5.23
N VAL A 217 -36.45 -105.50 -5.88
CA VAL A 217 -36.51 -104.16 -5.30
C VAL A 217 -37.67 -104.11 -4.31
N LYS A 218 -37.35 -103.98 -3.02
CA LYS A 218 -38.30 -103.54 -2.01
C LYS A 218 -38.68 -102.09 -2.33
N PRO A 219 -39.91 -101.63 -2.03
CA PRO A 219 -40.35 -100.26 -2.29
C PRO A 219 -39.76 -99.27 -1.28
N GLU A 220 -38.43 -99.32 -1.08
CA GLU A 220 -37.67 -98.45 -0.17
C GLU A 220 -36.55 -97.70 -0.91
N ASP A 221 -36.25 -98.05 -2.18
CA ASP A 221 -35.22 -97.39 -2.99
C ASP A 221 -35.76 -96.33 -3.99
N VAL A 222 -37.01 -95.87 -3.82
CA VAL A 222 -37.50 -94.60 -4.44
C VAL A 222 -37.02 -93.38 -3.65
N VAL A 223 -36.40 -93.60 -2.49
CA VAL A 223 -35.65 -92.57 -1.79
C VAL A 223 -34.26 -92.51 -2.43
N ALA A 224 -34.03 -91.49 -3.27
CA ALA A 224 -32.66 -91.10 -3.61
C ALA A 224 -31.81 -91.15 -2.34
N SER A 225 -30.74 -91.96 -2.33
CA SER A 225 -29.86 -92.15 -1.18
C SER A 225 -29.65 -90.81 -0.48
N GLU A 226 -29.87 -90.73 0.84
CA GLU A 226 -29.72 -89.49 1.61
C GLU A 226 -28.39 -88.79 1.30
N HIS A 227 -27.36 -89.56 0.92
CA HIS A 227 -26.08 -89.04 0.48
C HIS A 227 -26.15 -88.24 -0.84
N GLU A 228 -26.84 -88.74 -1.86
CA GLU A 228 -27.05 -88.02 -3.13
C GLU A 228 -27.97 -86.81 -2.92
N ARG A 229 -29.00 -86.96 -2.08
CA ARG A 229 -29.88 -85.86 -1.68
C ARG A 229 -29.12 -84.77 -0.94
N ARG A 230 -28.25 -85.12 0.01
CA ARG A 230 -27.32 -84.20 0.71
C ARG A 230 -26.27 -83.60 -0.22
N LYS A 231 -25.83 -84.31 -1.25
CA LYS A 231 -24.85 -83.80 -2.23
C LYS A 231 -25.48 -82.79 -3.17
N LEU A 232 -26.69 -83.09 -3.67
CA LEU A 232 -27.50 -82.18 -4.45
C LEU A 232 -27.94 -80.96 -3.63
N GLU A 233 -28.34 -81.18 -2.38
CA GLU A 233 -28.69 -80.13 -1.41
C GLU A 233 -27.47 -79.27 -1.07
N LYS A 234 -26.26 -79.83 -0.90
CA LYS A 234 -25.02 -79.03 -0.76
C LYS A 234 -24.70 -78.21 -2.01
N SER A 235 -24.95 -78.72 -3.21
CA SER A 235 -24.75 -77.96 -4.46
C SER A 235 -25.83 -76.88 -4.68
N LEU A 236 -27.08 -77.14 -4.31
CA LEU A 236 -28.18 -76.17 -4.37
C LEU A 236 -28.06 -75.09 -3.28
N LEU A 237 -27.76 -75.48 -2.03
CA LEU A 237 -27.53 -74.57 -0.90
C LEU A 237 -26.22 -73.78 -1.06
N GLY A 238 -25.18 -74.38 -1.66
CA GLY A 238 -23.94 -73.68 -1.99
C GLY A 238 -24.16 -72.52 -2.96
N ASN A 239 -25.06 -72.70 -3.94
CA ASN A 239 -25.45 -71.62 -4.86
C ASN A 239 -26.45 -70.63 -4.24
N GLN A 240 -27.22 -71.06 -3.22
CA GLN A 240 -28.14 -70.18 -2.50
C GLN A 240 -27.40 -69.05 -1.77
N GLY A 241 -26.25 -69.36 -1.15
CA GLY A 241 -25.36 -68.36 -0.53
C GLY A 241 -24.86 -67.30 -1.53
N HIS A 242 -24.37 -67.76 -2.68
CA HIS A 242 -23.92 -66.86 -3.76
C HIS A 242 -25.05 -65.96 -4.28
N VAL A 243 -26.26 -66.51 -4.49
CA VAL A 243 -27.43 -65.70 -4.89
C VAL A 243 -27.82 -64.70 -3.79
N THR A 244 -27.74 -65.07 -2.51
CA THR A 244 -28.02 -64.14 -1.41
C THR A 244 -26.98 -63.02 -1.32
N GLU A 245 -25.70 -63.32 -1.52
CA GLU A 245 -24.59 -62.34 -1.53
C GLU A 245 -24.71 -61.37 -2.71
N GLU A 246 -25.02 -61.86 -3.92
CA GLU A 246 -25.23 -61.00 -5.09
C GLU A 246 -26.47 -60.10 -4.92
N MET A 247 -27.55 -60.62 -4.32
CA MET A 247 -28.72 -59.82 -3.96
C MET A 247 -28.42 -58.79 -2.87
N GLU A 248 -27.49 -59.08 -1.96
CA GLU A 248 -27.05 -58.16 -0.93
C GLU A 248 -26.17 -57.04 -1.50
N LYS A 249 -25.19 -57.37 -2.35
CA LYS A 249 -24.42 -56.38 -3.12
C LYS A 249 -25.33 -55.47 -3.95
N MET A 250 -26.34 -56.03 -4.61
CA MET A 250 -27.32 -55.25 -5.37
C MET A 250 -28.11 -54.31 -4.46
N ARG A 251 -28.57 -54.77 -3.29
CA ARG A 251 -29.25 -53.92 -2.28
C ARG A 251 -28.34 -52.81 -1.77
N GLU A 252 -27.08 -53.11 -1.46
CA GLU A 252 -26.09 -52.13 -1.01
C GLU A 252 -25.81 -51.07 -2.08
N MET A 253 -25.69 -51.46 -3.35
CA MET A 253 -25.56 -50.51 -4.46
C MET A 253 -26.78 -49.59 -4.56
N TYR A 254 -28.00 -50.13 -4.48
CA TYR A 254 -29.22 -49.33 -4.49
C TYR A 254 -29.32 -48.40 -3.29
N ASN A 255 -29.00 -48.89 -2.09
CA ASN A 255 -28.98 -48.08 -0.87
C ASN A 255 -27.93 -46.95 -0.98
N SER A 256 -26.74 -47.23 -1.50
CA SER A 256 -25.70 -46.23 -1.73
C SER A 256 -26.14 -45.19 -2.78
N GLN A 257 -26.78 -45.62 -3.86
CA GLN A 257 -27.36 -44.71 -4.85
C GLN A 257 -28.46 -43.84 -4.25
N GLN A 258 -29.35 -44.42 -3.45
CA GLN A 258 -30.42 -43.70 -2.77
C GLN A 258 -29.85 -42.68 -1.78
N GLN A 259 -28.87 -43.07 -0.97
CA GLN A 259 -28.18 -42.17 -0.05
C GLN A 259 -27.50 -41.01 -0.80
N LYS A 260 -26.82 -41.28 -1.92
CA LYS A 260 -26.21 -40.23 -2.76
C LYS A 260 -27.25 -39.25 -3.31
N LEU A 261 -28.45 -39.72 -3.67
CA LEU A 261 -29.54 -38.86 -4.12
C LEU A 261 -30.13 -38.03 -2.97
N GLU A 262 -30.30 -38.63 -1.79
CA GLU A 262 -30.74 -37.94 -0.58
C GLU A 262 -29.74 -36.87 -0.15
N GLU A 263 -28.44 -37.16 -0.16
CA GLU A 263 -27.36 -36.22 0.11
C GLU A 263 -27.41 -35.04 -0.88
N ARG A 264 -27.52 -35.31 -2.19
CA ARG A 264 -27.66 -34.26 -3.21
C ARG A 264 -28.91 -33.40 -3.01
N MET A 265 -30.02 -34.00 -2.59
CA MET A 265 -31.24 -33.26 -2.29
C MET A 265 -31.05 -32.33 -1.09
N VAL A 266 -30.34 -32.81 -0.05
CA VAL A 266 -30.00 -32.01 1.13
C VAL A 266 -29.02 -30.88 0.77
N THR A 267 -28.00 -31.13 -0.06
CA THR A 267 -27.07 -30.07 -0.49
C THR A 267 -27.80 -29.00 -1.31
N MET A 268 -28.58 -29.40 -2.33
CA MET A 268 -29.38 -28.45 -3.11
C MET A 268 -30.39 -27.69 -2.23
N GLY A 269 -30.97 -28.33 -1.22
CA GLY A 269 -31.87 -27.68 -0.25
C GLY A 269 -31.16 -26.60 0.59
N LYS A 270 -29.93 -26.86 1.04
CA LYS A 270 -29.08 -25.89 1.76
C LYS A 270 -28.69 -24.73 0.86
N GLU A 271 -28.19 -25.01 -0.35
CA GLU A 271 -27.83 -23.98 -1.33
C GLU A 271 -29.01 -23.07 -1.67
N LEU A 272 -30.21 -23.65 -1.87
CA LEU A 272 -31.43 -22.88 -2.12
C LEU A 272 -31.83 -22.01 -0.92
N GLN A 273 -31.63 -22.49 0.31
CA GLN A 273 -31.89 -21.71 1.52
C GLN A 273 -30.87 -20.56 1.66
N GLU A 274 -29.60 -20.81 1.37
CA GLU A 274 -28.53 -19.81 1.38
C GLU A 274 -28.75 -18.74 0.31
N ALA A 275 -29.11 -19.13 -0.92
CA ALA A 275 -29.47 -18.21 -1.98
C ALA A 275 -30.67 -17.33 -1.58
N LYS A 276 -31.71 -17.90 -0.95
CA LYS A 276 -32.85 -17.13 -0.42
C LYS A 276 -32.44 -16.15 0.69
N LYS A 277 -31.52 -16.53 1.58
CA LYS A 277 -30.97 -15.62 2.60
C LYS A 277 -30.17 -14.49 1.95
N ALA A 278 -29.32 -14.79 0.97
CA ALA A 278 -28.55 -13.80 0.23
C ALA A 278 -29.46 -12.78 -0.47
N ILE A 279 -30.54 -13.23 -1.12
CA ILE A 279 -31.54 -12.36 -1.76
C ILE A 279 -32.22 -11.44 -0.73
N ARG A 280 -32.60 -11.95 0.44
CA ARG A 280 -33.19 -11.11 1.50
C ARG A 280 -32.20 -10.08 2.02
N ASN A 281 -30.93 -10.46 2.16
CA ASN A 281 -29.88 -9.55 2.59
C ASN A 281 -29.63 -8.44 1.56
N THR A 282 -29.62 -8.76 0.26
CA THR A 282 -29.50 -7.73 -0.79
C THR A 282 -30.73 -6.84 -0.84
N GLN A 283 -31.94 -7.38 -0.67
CA GLN A 283 -33.16 -6.57 -0.55
C GLN A 283 -33.13 -5.63 0.66
N HIS A 284 -32.62 -6.08 1.81
CA HIS A 284 -32.48 -5.23 3.00
C HIS A 284 -31.48 -4.10 2.75
N LYS A 285 -30.31 -4.40 2.18
CA LYS A 285 -29.30 -3.38 1.82
C LYS A 285 -29.86 -2.37 0.81
N LEU A 286 -30.58 -2.83 -0.21
CA LEU A 286 -31.25 -1.94 -1.17
C LEU A 286 -32.28 -1.03 -0.50
N ALA A 287 -33.01 -1.52 0.50
CA ALA A 287 -33.96 -0.72 1.27
C ALA A 287 -33.23 0.32 2.15
N GLU A 288 -32.14 -0.06 2.82
CA GLU A 288 -31.29 0.88 3.59
C GLU A 288 -30.72 1.99 2.69
N GLU A 289 -30.16 1.63 1.53
CA GLU A 289 -29.64 2.58 0.55
C GLU A 289 -30.75 3.50 0.02
N SER A 290 -31.95 2.97 -0.22
CA SER A 290 -33.11 3.78 -0.63
C SER A 290 -33.52 4.79 0.45
N VAL A 291 -33.49 4.41 1.72
CA VAL A 291 -33.77 5.32 2.85
C VAL A 291 -32.70 6.41 2.94
N ILE A 292 -31.42 6.05 2.80
CA ILE A 292 -30.31 7.01 2.81
C ILE A 292 -30.47 8.00 1.64
N LEU A 293 -30.77 7.51 0.43
CA LEU A 293 -30.99 8.34 -0.75
C LEU A 293 -32.12 9.34 -0.52
N LEU A 294 -33.28 8.88 -0.02
CA LEU A 294 -34.42 9.75 0.30
C LEU A 294 -34.07 10.79 1.37
N SER A 295 -33.32 10.40 2.41
CA SER A 295 -32.87 11.34 3.44
C SER A 295 -31.93 12.41 2.87
N SER A 296 -31.03 12.03 1.95
CA SER A 296 -30.13 12.96 1.28
C SER A 296 -30.88 13.90 0.33
N GLN A 297 -31.91 13.40 -0.35
CA GLN A 297 -32.78 14.20 -1.21
C GLN A 297 -33.59 15.21 -0.39
N GLY A 298 -34.07 14.81 0.80
CA GLY A 298 -34.73 15.72 1.74
C GLY A 298 -33.79 16.83 2.23
N GLN A 299 -32.55 16.49 2.60
CA GLN A 299 -31.53 17.48 2.98
C GLN A 299 -31.21 18.45 1.82
N LEU A 300 -31.17 17.95 0.59
CA LEU A 300 -30.95 18.79 -0.59
C LEU A 300 -32.09 19.80 -0.78
N GLN A 301 -33.35 19.35 -0.67
CA GLN A 301 -34.52 20.24 -0.75
C GLN A 301 -34.54 21.27 0.40
N GLU A 302 -34.18 20.87 1.61
CA GLU A 302 -34.06 21.79 2.76
C GLU A 302 -33.04 22.88 2.47
N VAL A 303 -31.83 22.51 2.01
CA VAL A 303 -30.78 23.45 1.63
C VAL A 303 -31.19 24.35 0.46
N GLU A 304 -31.93 23.84 -0.52
CA GLU A 304 -32.48 24.65 -1.63
C GLU A 304 -33.48 25.69 -1.12
N SER A 305 -34.34 25.31 -0.18
CA SER A 305 -35.29 26.23 0.46
C SER A 305 -34.57 27.28 1.31
N GLU A 306 -33.52 26.89 2.05
CA GLU A 306 -32.68 27.81 2.81
C GLU A 306 -31.94 28.77 1.90
N ASN A 307 -31.41 28.30 0.77
CA ASN A 307 -30.75 29.14 -0.23
C ASN A 307 -31.73 30.17 -0.79
N SER A 308 -32.96 29.76 -1.12
CA SER A 308 -34.02 30.65 -1.57
C SER A 308 -34.38 31.70 -0.50
N ARG A 309 -34.47 31.28 0.77
CA ARG A 309 -34.71 32.17 1.91
C ARG A 309 -33.57 33.18 2.11
N LEU A 310 -32.31 32.73 2.06
CA LEU A 310 -31.14 33.58 2.18
C LEU A 310 -31.02 34.56 1.00
N GLN A 311 -31.40 34.14 -0.21
CA GLN A 311 -31.47 35.03 -1.36
C GLN A 311 -32.50 36.14 -1.17
N LEU A 312 -33.67 35.84 -0.59
CA LEU A 312 -34.67 36.86 -0.25
C LEU A 312 -34.12 37.83 0.82
N GLN A 313 -33.51 37.31 1.89
CA GLN A 313 -32.88 38.15 2.92
C GLN A 313 -31.79 39.07 2.35
N LEU A 314 -31.01 38.60 1.37
CA LEU A 314 -30.03 39.44 0.66
C LEU A 314 -30.68 40.53 -0.18
N LYS A 315 -31.84 40.26 -0.79
CA LYS A 315 -32.59 41.28 -1.54
C LYS A 315 -33.15 42.33 -0.59
N GLU A 316 -33.74 41.92 0.53
CA GLU A 316 -34.26 42.82 1.56
C GLU A 316 -33.15 43.72 2.11
N LEU A 317 -32.00 43.15 2.50
CA LEU A 317 -30.88 43.92 3.04
C LEU A 317 -30.29 44.88 1.99
N ASN A 318 -30.24 44.50 0.71
CA ASN A 318 -29.85 45.41 -0.37
C ASN A 318 -30.84 46.57 -0.54
N GLU A 319 -32.14 46.30 -0.41
CA GLU A 319 -33.18 47.32 -0.47
C GLU A 319 -33.09 48.28 0.73
N GLU A 320 -32.78 47.77 1.92
CA GLU A 320 -32.48 48.57 3.10
C GLU A 320 -31.23 49.44 2.89
N TYR A 321 -30.16 48.90 2.29
CA TYR A 321 -28.98 49.69 1.95
C TYR A 321 -29.28 50.80 0.94
N ARG A 322 -30.07 50.51 -0.10
CA ARG A 322 -30.54 51.52 -1.05
C ARG A 322 -31.37 52.59 -0.36
N SER A 323 -32.30 52.19 0.51
CA SER A 323 -33.17 53.09 1.26
C SER A 323 -32.36 54.00 2.18
N ARG A 324 -31.36 53.46 2.90
CA ARG A 324 -30.43 54.26 3.72
C ARG A 324 -29.62 55.24 2.88
N LEU A 325 -29.10 54.82 1.73
CA LEU A 325 -28.38 55.70 0.79
C LEU A 325 -29.27 56.85 0.28
N VAL A 326 -30.53 56.55 -0.06
CA VAL A 326 -31.51 57.57 -0.45
C VAL A 326 -31.77 58.53 0.71
N GLN A 327 -32.04 58.01 1.92
CA GLN A 327 -32.22 58.84 3.12
C GLN A 327 -31.02 59.76 3.37
N TYR A 328 -29.80 59.23 3.27
CA TYR A 328 -28.57 59.99 3.40
C TYR A 328 -28.43 61.12 2.36
N ILE A 329 -28.90 60.91 1.13
CA ILE A 329 -28.94 61.92 0.07
C ILE A 329 -30.03 62.95 0.35
N THR A 330 -31.22 62.52 0.77
CA THR A 330 -32.35 63.39 1.13
C THR A 330 -32.01 64.29 2.31
N ASP A 331 -31.40 63.75 3.37
CA ASP A 331 -30.94 64.51 4.53
C ASP A 331 -29.84 65.53 4.14
N LEU A 332 -28.95 65.18 3.19
CA LEU A 332 -27.95 66.10 2.65
C LEU A 332 -28.60 67.24 1.85
N ALA A 333 -29.64 66.93 1.07
CA ALA A 333 -30.44 67.90 0.33
C ALA A 333 -31.20 68.83 1.29
N GLU A 334 -31.90 68.30 2.28
CA GLU A 334 -32.62 69.08 3.29
C GLU A 334 -31.67 69.96 4.14
N TYR A 335 -30.48 69.46 4.49
CA TYR A 335 -29.47 70.26 5.19
C TYR A 335 -28.91 71.40 4.31
N THR A 336 -28.73 71.16 3.01
CA THR A 336 -28.26 72.20 2.07
C THR A 336 -29.36 73.21 1.74
N ASP A 337 -30.62 72.78 1.62
CA ASP A 337 -31.80 73.65 1.44
C ASP A 337 -32.10 74.47 2.71
N SER A 338 -32.03 73.89 3.91
CA SER A 338 -32.24 74.62 5.18
C SER A 338 -31.13 75.63 5.49
N LYS A 339 -29.92 75.45 4.92
CA LYS A 339 -28.83 76.44 4.95
C LYS A 339 -29.15 77.71 4.13
N SER A 340 -30.07 77.62 3.16
CA SER A 340 -30.53 78.77 2.38
C SER A 340 -31.52 79.67 3.16
N ALA A 341 -32.11 79.19 4.26
CA ALA A 341 -33.17 79.88 5.00
C ALA A 341 -32.78 80.40 6.41
N ALA A 342 -31.72 79.89 7.05
CA ALA A 342 -31.30 80.38 8.38
C ALA A 342 -29.77 80.28 8.61
N ALA A 343 -29.09 81.42 8.69
CA ALA A 343 -27.63 81.55 8.68
C ALA A 343 -26.91 81.27 10.01
N THR A 344 -27.35 80.31 10.84
CA THR A 344 -26.72 80.11 12.17
C THR A 344 -26.78 78.68 12.69
N LYS A 345 -26.03 77.73 12.10
CA LYS A 345 -25.69 76.46 12.78
C LYS A 345 -24.28 75.96 12.44
N GLU A 346 -23.66 75.38 13.45
CA GLU A 346 -22.26 74.92 13.58
C GLU A 346 -21.76 74.00 12.44
N PRO A 347 -20.56 74.24 11.87
CA PRO A 347 -19.97 73.40 10.82
C PRO A 347 -19.69 71.95 11.26
N GLY A 348 -19.71 71.67 12.56
CA GLY A 348 -19.48 70.33 13.13
C GLY A 348 -20.66 69.35 13.00
N GLN A 349 -21.86 69.79 12.64
CA GLN A 349 -23.03 68.89 12.47
C GLN A 349 -22.98 68.12 11.15
N MET A 350 -22.67 68.79 10.03
CA MET A 350 -22.48 68.15 8.71
C MET A 350 -21.36 67.11 8.74
N LYS A 351 -20.24 67.46 9.38
CA LYS A 351 -19.09 66.55 9.50
C LYS A 351 -19.47 65.27 10.26
N ARG A 352 -20.17 65.40 11.39
CA ARG A 352 -20.67 64.25 12.17
C ARG A 352 -21.66 63.38 11.40
N PHE A 353 -22.53 63.97 10.58
CA PHE A 353 -23.47 63.22 9.74
C PHE A 353 -22.76 62.42 8.65
N VAL A 354 -21.85 63.06 7.91
CA VAL A 354 -21.01 62.38 6.89
C VAL A 354 -20.14 61.29 7.52
N ASP A 355 -19.57 61.55 8.71
CA ASP A 355 -18.79 60.55 9.44
C ASP A 355 -19.67 59.35 9.87
N SER A 356 -20.92 59.57 10.27
CA SER A 356 -21.89 58.50 10.57
C SER A 356 -22.24 57.69 9.33
N MET A 357 -22.53 58.36 8.21
CA MET A 357 -22.82 57.73 6.91
C MET A 357 -21.65 56.85 6.44
N LEU A 358 -20.42 57.38 6.48
CA LEU A 358 -19.23 56.63 6.11
C LEU A 358 -18.97 55.44 7.04
N LYS A 359 -19.28 55.57 8.34
CA LYS A 359 -19.18 54.48 9.30
C LYS A 359 -20.18 53.36 8.99
N ASP A 360 -21.42 53.70 8.66
CA ASP A 360 -22.47 52.73 8.32
C ASP A 360 -22.19 52.02 6.98
N ILE A 361 -21.70 52.76 5.98
CA ILE A 361 -21.24 52.19 4.70
C ILE A 361 -20.07 51.23 4.93
N ARG A 362 -19.07 51.60 5.73
CA ARG A 362 -17.96 50.70 6.06
C ARG A 362 -18.44 49.44 6.79
N ALA A 363 -19.35 49.58 7.75
CA ALA A 363 -19.92 48.44 8.48
C ALA A 363 -20.71 47.49 7.56
N SER A 364 -21.46 48.04 6.62
CA SER A 364 -22.17 47.29 5.57
C SER A 364 -21.23 46.42 4.73
N TYR A 365 -20.20 47.05 4.16
CA TYR A 365 -19.22 46.34 3.34
C TYR A 365 -18.46 45.29 4.15
N ARG A 366 -18.10 45.58 5.41
CA ARG A 366 -17.50 44.57 6.30
C ARG A 366 -18.43 43.38 6.54
N SER A 367 -19.73 43.61 6.79
CA SER A 367 -20.70 42.53 6.98
C SER A 367 -20.87 41.69 5.72
N ARG A 368 -20.93 42.33 4.55
CA ARG A 368 -21.01 41.64 3.26
C ARG A 368 -19.76 40.83 2.94
N GLU A 369 -18.58 41.40 3.19
CA GLU A 369 -17.30 40.72 3.04
C GLU A 369 -17.23 39.50 3.96
N GLU A 370 -17.70 39.63 5.20
CA GLU A 370 -17.74 38.51 6.14
C GLU A 370 -18.71 37.40 5.70
N GLN A 371 -19.89 37.76 5.16
CA GLN A 371 -20.83 36.80 4.58
C GLN A 371 -20.21 36.06 3.38
N LEU A 372 -19.55 36.77 2.47
CA LEU A 372 -18.87 36.17 1.31
C LEU A 372 -17.71 35.27 1.76
N ALA A 373 -16.93 35.69 2.75
CA ALA A 373 -15.87 34.88 3.33
C ALA A 373 -16.41 33.61 4.00
N ARG A 374 -17.54 33.70 4.72
CA ARG A 374 -18.23 32.52 5.30
C ARG A 374 -18.75 31.58 4.20
N ALA A 375 -19.36 32.10 3.14
CA ALA A 375 -19.83 31.31 2.01
C ALA A 375 -18.66 30.62 1.29
N ALA A 376 -17.57 31.34 1.00
CA ALA A 376 -16.35 30.81 0.38
C ALA A 376 -15.73 29.70 1.23
N ARG A 377 -15.61 29.89 2.55
CA ARG A 377 -15.16 28.83 3.48
C ARG A 377 -16.11 27.63 3.47
N GLY A 378 -17.42 27.85 3.40
CA GLY A 378 -18.42 26.79 3.29
C GLY A 378 -18.32 26.00 1.98
N TYR A 379 -18.08 26.65 0.84
CA TYR A 379 -17.84 25.98 -0.43
C TYR A 379 -16.53 25.20 -0.41
N LYS A 380 -15.44 25.77 0.13
CA LYS A 380 -14.16 25.06 0.30
C LYS A 380 -14.32 23.80 1.14
N LYS A 381 -15.05 23.87 2.26
CA LYS A 381 -15.32 22.70 3.12
C LYS A 381 -16.16 21.63 2.39
N ARG A 382 -17.19 22.04 1.64
CA ARG A 382 -17.99 21.10 0.83
C ARG A 382 -17.15 20.43 -0.26
N MET A 383 -16.28 21.19 -0.93
CA MET A 383 -15.38 20.66 -1.95
C MET A 383 -14.39 19.65 -1.36
N GLN A 384 -13.79 19.96 -0.21
CA GLN A 384 -12.92 19.01 0.51
C GLN A 384 -13.67 17.72 0.91
N ASN A 385 -14.93 17.82 1.35
CA ASN A 385 -15.73 16.64 1.65
C ASN A 385 -16.04 15.80 0.41
N LEU A 386 -16.28 16.44 -0.74
CA LEU A 386 -16.50 15.74 -2.01
C LEU A 386 -15.24 15.00 -2.45
N VAL A 387 -14.07 15.64 -2.35
CA VAL A 387 -12.76 15.02 -2.62
C VAL A 387 -12.55 13.79 -1.74
N LYS A 388 -12.82 13.87 -0.43
CA LYS A 388 -12.72 12.71 0.47
C LYS A 388 -13.65 11.55 0.09
N LYS A 389 -14.89 11.85 -0.31
CA LYS A 389 -15.83 10.83 -0.82
C LYS A 389 -15.32 10.21 -2.11
N HIS A 390 -14.77 11.01 -3.00
CA HIS A 390 -14.17 10.57 -4.26
C HIS A 390 -12.95 9.67 -4.03
N GLU A 391 -12.07 10.03 -3.09
CA GLU A 391 -10.95 9.19 -2.66
C GLU A 391 -11.44 7.83 -2.13
N GLY A 392 -12.48 7.83 -1.30
CA GLY A 392 -13.11 6.58 -0.82
C GLY A 392 -13.67 5.72 -1.95
N LEU A 393 -14.34 6.33 -2.94
CA LEU A 393 -14.85 5.63 -4.11
C LEU A 393 -13.73 5.07 -4.98
N LEU A 394 -12.65 5.83 -5.18
CA LEU A 394 -11.44 5.39 -5.89
C LEU A 394 -10.81 4.15 -5.22
N ILE A 395 -10.76 4.12 -3.89
CA ILE A 395 -10.27 2.95 -3.15
C ILE A 395 -11.17 1.74 -3.38
N ALA A 396 -12.49 1.90 -3.30
CA ALA A 396 -13.43 0.82 -3.55
C ALA A 396 -13.34 0.29 -5.00
N TYR A 397 -13.24 1.20 -5.98
CA TYR A 397 -13.04 0.85 -7.38
C TYR A 397 -11.74 0.07 -7.59
N ARG A 398 -10.62 0.52 -6.99
CA ARG A 398 -9.35 -0.20 -7.02
C ARG A 398 -9.47 -1.62 -6.46
N MET A 399 -10.13 -1.77 -5.30
CA MET A 399 -10.31 -3.09 -4.69
C MET A 399 -11.12 -4.02 -5.59
N GLN A 400 -12.21 -3.51 -6.18
CA GLN A 400 -13.04 -4.27 -7.10
C GLN A 400 -12.26 -4.68 -8.37
N ARG A 401 -11.49 -3.76 -8.94
CA ARG A 401 -10.65 -4.01 -10.12
C ARG A 401 -9.62 -5.09 -9.86
N GLU A 402 -8.99 -5.07 -8.69
CA GLU A 402 -8.02 -6.10 -8.29
C GLU A 402 -8.70 -7.46 -8.07
N GLN A 403 -9.87 -7.49 -7.46
CA GLN A 403 -10.66 -8.73 -7.33
C GLN A 403 -11.01 -9.33 -8.68
N ILE A 404 -11.43 -8.51 -9.66
CA ILE A 404 -11.75 -8.99 -11.02
C ILE A 404 -10.51 -9.59 -11.70
N ARG A 405 -9.34 -8.99 -11.53
CA ARG A 405 -8.07 -9.54 -12.05
C ARG A 405 -7.71 -10.86 -11.39
N LEU A 406 -7.82 -10.95 -10.07
CA LEU A 406 -7.51 -12.17 -9.31
C LEU A 406 -8.44 -13.33 -9.65
N LEU A 407 -9.72 -13.05 -9.94
CA LEU A 407 -10.68 -14.07 -10.39
C LEU A 407 -10.34 -14.67 -11.77
N GLY A 408 -9.41 -14.09 -12.53
CA GLY A 408 -8.81 -14.70 -13.72
C GLY A 408 -9.80 -15.07 -14.84
N SER A 409 -11.02 -14.55 -14.79
CA SER A 409 -12.06 -14.85 -15.76
C SER A 409 -11.75 -14.11 -17.06
N ARG A 410 -11.43 -14.86 -18.12
CA ARG A 410 -10.99 -14.34 -19.43
C ARG A 410 -11.96 -13.35 -20.09
N ASP A 411 -13.20 -13.32 -19.64
CA ASP A 411 -14.30 -12.55 -20.23
C ASP A 411 -14.64 -11.25 -19.47
N LEU A 412 -14.03 -11.00 -18.30
CA LEU A 412 -14.32 -9.82 -17.48
C LEU A 412 -13.22 -8.77 -17.63
N ASP A 413 -13.53 -7.67 -18.32
CA ASP A 413 -12.70 -6.47 -18.38
C ASP A 413 -12.67 -5.78 -17.00
N PRO A 414 -11.51 -5.62 -16.35
CA PRO A 414 -11.39 -4.90 -15.09
C PRO A 414 -11.70 -3.39 -15.20
N GLY A 415 -11.84 -2.85 -16.42
CA GLY A 415 -12.16 -1.46 -16.67
C GLY A 415 -10.96 -0.51 -16.62
N PRO A 416 -11.19 0.80 -16.86
CA PRO A 416 -10.13 1.80 -16.98
C PRO A 416 -9.23 1.87 -15.74
N PRO A 417 -7.92 2.13 -15.89
CA PRO A 417 -7.02 2.33 -14.76
C PRO A 417 -7.40 3.53 -13.89
N GLU A 418 -7.06 3.45 -12.59
CA GLU A 418 -7.41 4.40 -11.53
C GLU A 418 -7.08 5.87 -11.83
N HIS A 419 -6.02 6.15 -12.60
CA HIS A 419 -5.63 7.51 -12.98
C HIS A 419 -6.66 8.23 -13.85
N HIS A 420 -7.55 7.53 -14.56
CA HIS A 420 -8.60 8.18 -15.34
C HIS A 420 -9.60 8.95 -14.47
N PHE A 421 -9.67 8.59 -13.19
CA PHE A 421 -10.58 9.19 -12.23
C PHE A 421 -9.85 10.07 -11.22
N SER A 422 -8.53 10.29 -11.32
CA SER A 422 -7.85 11.19 -10.39
C SER A 422 -8.23 12.65 -10.66
N ILE A 423 -8.58 13.36 -9.59
CA ILE A 423 -8.77 14.82 -9.62
C ILE A 423 -7.40 15.46 -9.88
N THR A 424 -7.34 16.46 -10.76
CA THR A 424 -6.11 17.19 -11.14
C THR A 424 -6.00 18.58 -10.53
N ASP A 425 -7.08 19.08 -9.89
CA ASP A 425 -7.10 20.41 -9.27
C ASP A 425 -6.11 20.54 -8.12
N THR A 426 -5.04 21.30 -8.34
CA THR A 426 -3.93 21.49 -7.40
C THR A 426 -4.34 22.22 -6.11
N GLU A 427 -5.38 23.06 -6.15
CA GLU A 427 -5.91 23.78 -4.98
C GLU A 427 -6.69 22.89 -3.99
N LEU A 428 -7.15 21.73 -4.47
CA LEU A 428 -7.98 20.81 -3.71
C LEU A 428 -7.19 19.62 -3.14
N LEU A 429 -6.04 19.33 -3.73
CA LEU A 429 -5.21 18.19 -3.36
C LEU A 429 -4.09 18.60 -2.43
N THR A 430 -3.83 17.77 -1.41
CA THR A 430 -2.58 17.84 -0.65
C THR A 430 -1.42 17.35 -1.51
N ASN A 431 -0.19 17.76 -1.19
CA ASN A 431 1.02 17.30 -1.89
C ASN A 431 1.09 15.76 -1.94
N THR A 432 0.68 15.10 -0.86
CA THR A 432 0.58 13.63 -0.79
C THR A 432 -0.41 13.04 -1.79
N SER A 433 -1.59 13.65 -1.96
CA SER A 433 -2.57 13.20 -2.95
C SER A 433 -2.10 13.43 -4.39
N GLN A 434 -1.32 14.49 -4.62
CA GLN A 434 -0.70 14.75 -5.94
C GLN A 434 0.38 13.71 -6.27
N GLU A 435 1.24 13.37 -5.31
CA GLU A 435 2.23 12.29 -5.48
C GLU A 435 1.56 10.93 -5.71
N LEU A 436 0.48 10.63 -4.98
CA LEU A 436 -0.32 9.43 -5.22
C LEU A 436 -0.91 9.39 -6.62
N ASN A 437 -1.35 10.52 -7.18
CA ASN A 437 -1.83 10.58 -8.56
C ASN A 437 -0.71 10.27 -9.57
N ARG A 438 0.49 10.82 -9.38
CA ARG A 438 1.65 10.50 -10.21
C ARG A 438 1.99 9.01 -10.16
N LEU A 439 2.01 8.42 -8.96
CA LEU A 439 2.24 6.99 -8.79
C LEU A 439 1.17 6.13 -9.45
N ARG A 440 -0.10 6.57 -9.47
CA ARG A 440 -1.19 5.88 -10.19
C ARG A 440 -1.01 5.93 -11.70
N GLU A 441 -0.54 7.06 -12.24
CA GLU A 441 -0.18 7.19 -13.66
C GLU A 441 0.98 6.27 -14.01
N ASP A 442 2.06 6.30 -13.21
CA ASP A 442 3.24 5.44 -13.37
C ASP A 442 2.88 3.96 -13.34
N LYS A 443 2.08 3.54 -12.36
CA LYS A 443 1.54 2.18 -12.25
C LYS A 443 0.78 1.79 -13.51
N ALA A 444 -0.09 2.65 -14.03
CA ALA A 444 -0.86 2.33 -15.23
C ALA A 444 0.01 2.22 -16.49
N ARG A 445 1.06 3.03 -16.61
CA ARG A 445 2.04 2.88 -17.71
C ARG A 445 2.77 1.54 -17.64
N LEU A 446 3.23 1.15 -16.46
CA LEU A 446 3.90 -0.15 -16.25
C LEU A 446 2.94 -1.33 -16.48
N GLU A 447 1.69 -1.24 -16.02
CA GLU A 447 0.66 -2.25 -16.30
C GLU A 447 0.41 -2.42 -17.81
N GLY A 448 0.41 -1.32 -18.57
CA GLY A 448 0.28 -1.33 -20.02
C GLY A 448 1.48 -2.00 -20.72
N GLN A 449 2.70 -1.66 -20.30
CA GLN A 449 3.93 -2.29 -20.81
C GLN A 449 3.96 -3.80 -20.52
N LEU A 450 3.53 -4.22 -19.33
CA LEU A 450 3.41 -5.64 -18.97
C LEU A 450 2.40 -6.38 -19.85
N HIS A 451 1.23 -5.77 -20.13
CA HIS A 451 0.26 -6.36 -21.05
C HIS A 451 0.81 -6.48 -22.46
N GLU A 452 1.53 -5.47 -22.95
CA GLU A 452 2.15 -5.49 -24.27
C GLU A 452 3.22 -6.59 -24.38
N LEU A 453 4.08 -6.72 -23.36
CA LEU A 453 5.07 -7.78 -23.28
C LEU A 453 4.43 -9.16 -23.19
N GLN A 454 3.38 -9.34 -22.37
CA GLN A 454 2.62 -10.60 -22.34
C GLN A 454 2.00 -10.94 -23.70
N MET A 455 1.49 -9.96 -24.44
CA MET A 455 0.96 -10.18 -25.79
C MET A 455 2.07 -10.56 -26.77
N LYS A 456 3.24 -9.91 -26.70
CA LYS A 456 4.43 -10.28 -27.49
C LYS A 456 4.91 -11.70 -27.19
N VAL A 457 4.92 -12.11 -25.91
CA VAL A 457 5.26 -13.49 -25.50
C VAL A 457 4.25 -14.50 -26.01
N LYS A 458 2.94 -14.22 -25.90
CA LYS A 458 1.89 -15.10 -26.45
C LYS A 458 1.95 -15.20 -27.98
N LEU A 459 2.40 -14.13 -28.65
CA LEU A 459 2.63 -14.13 -30.10
C LEU A 459 3.90 -14.92 -30.45
N SER A 460 4.99 -14.79 -29.67
CA SER A 460 6.22 -15.57 -29.88
C SER A 460 6.03 -17.06 -29.59
N GLU A 461 5.24 -17.43 -28.57
CA GLU A 461 4.87 -18.84 -28.29
C GLU A 461 4.03 -19.44 -29.42
N LYS A 462 3.13 -18.65 -30.03
CA LYS A 462 2.38 -19.07 -31.22
C LYS A 462 3.26 -19.23 -32.46
N ILE A 463 4.34 -18.46 -32.57
CA ILE A 463 5.32 -18.57 -33.66
C ILE A 463 6.24 -19.79 -33.44
N ALA A 464 6.62 -20.09 -32.19
CA ALA A 464 7.42 -21.28 -31.83
C ALA A 464 6.69 -22.60 -32.12
N SER A 465 5.35 -22.61 -32.08
CA SER A 465 4.54 -23.78 -32.47
C SER A 465 4.31 -23.93 -33.99
N GLY A 466 4.83 -23.01 -34.81
CA GLY A 466 4.57 -22.94 -36.26
C GLY A 466 5.82 -22.66 -37.07
N THR A 467 6.61 -23.71 -37.33
CA THR A 467 7.59 -23.82 -38.44
C THR A 467 8.85 -22.94 -38.34
N SER A 468 10.01 -23.62 -38.19
CA SER A 468 11.39 -23.14 -38.43
C SER A 468 12.05 -22.29 -37.33
N SER A 469 12.38 -22.92 -36.18
CA SER A 469 13.05 -22.26 -35.04
C SER A 469 14.58 -22.06 -35.17
N HIS A 470 15.27 -22.62 -36.18
CA HIS A 470 16.75 -22.68 -36.10
C HIS A 470 17.52 -21.49 -36.67
N LEU A 471 16.89 -20.59 -37.44
CA LEU A 471 17.62 -19.44 -38.06
C LEU A 471 17.37 -18.10 -37.36
N LEU A 472 16.23 -17.90 -36.70
CA LEU A 472 15.89 -16.64 -36.02
C LEU A 472 16.34 -16.61 -34.54
N GLU A 473 16.50 -17.77 -33.90
CA GLU A 473 17.01 -17.83 -32.52
C GLU A 473 18.46 -17.37 -32.42
N ASP A 474 19.32 -17.70 -33.40
CA ASP A 474 20.73 -17.33 -33.35
C ASP A 474 20.93 -15.81 -33.54
N GLU A 475 20.07 -15.18 -34.36
CA GLU A 475 20.01 -13.72 -34.51
C GLU A 475 19.45 -13.02 -33.26
N GLY A 476 18.45 -13.60 -32.61
CA GLY A 476 17.93 -13.10 -31.32
C GLY A 476 18.94 -13.21 -30.18
N TRP A 477 19.67 -14.34 -30.11
CA TRP A 477 20.77 -14.54 -29.16
C TRP A 477 22.00 -13.70 -29.49
N ALA A 478 22.27 -13.40 -30.76
CA ALA A 478 23.30 -12.44 -31.16
C ALA A 478 22.93 -11.01 -30.75
N GLU A 479 21.67 -10.60 -30.94
CA GLU A 479 21.18 -9.29 -30.54
C GLU A 479 21.16 -9.13 -29.01
N LEU A 480 20.77 -10.16 -28.26
CA LEU A 480 20.83 -10.12 -26.79
C LEU A 480 22.28 -10.04 -26.28
N ARG A 481 23.21 -10.80 -26.88
CA ARG A 481 24.64 -10.71 -26.55
C ARG A 481 25.20 -9.33 -26.88
N LYS A 482 24.78 -8.74 -27.99
CA LYS A 482 25.15 -7.38 -28.40
C LYS A 482 24.60 -6.34 -27.43
N GLN A 483 23.33 -6.42 -27.04
CA GLN A 483 22.73 -5.52 -26.05
C GLN A 483 23.39 -5.65 -24.67
N LEU A 484 23.75 -6.87 -24.26
CA LEU A 484 24.47 -7.08 -23.01
C LEU A 484 25.89 -6.49 -23.07
N GLN A 485 26.59 -6.64 -24.20
CA GLN A 485 27.89 -6.01 -24.43
C GLN A 485 27.78 -4.48 -24.47
N GLU A 486 26.78 -3.92 -25.16
CA GLU A 486 26.53 -2.48 -25.22
C GLU A 486 26.17 -1.91 -23.85
N PHE A 487 25.33 -2.60 -23.07
CA PHE A 487 25.02 -2.20 -21.70
C PHE A 487 26.25 -2.24 -20.80
N THR A 488 27.06 -3.30 -20.89
CA THR A 488 28.30 -3.45 -20.11
C THR A 488 29.32 -2.37 -20.50
N HIS A 489 29.47 -2.06 -21.79
CA HIS A 489 30.34 -1.00 -22.26
C HIS A 489 29.84 0.39 -21.87
N ALA A 490 28.53 0.66 -21.98
CA ALA A 490 27.95 1.93 -21.59
C ALA A 490 28.13 2.19 -20.09
N THR A 491 27.80 1.21 -19.25
CA THR A 491 28.01 1.29 -17.80
C THR A 491 29.49 1.43 -17.44
N GLN A 492 30.39 0.73 -18.12
CA GLN A 492 31.82 0.90 -17.91
C GLN A 492 32.30 2.32 -18.26
N VAL A 493 31.85 2.89 -19.39
CA VAL A 493 32.21 4.26 -19.80
C VAL A 493 31.66 5.29 -18.81
N GLU A 494 30.44 5.09 -18.30
CA GLU A 494 29.86 5.96 -17.27
C GLU A 494 30.68 5.92 -15.98
N LEU A 495 31.07 4.73 -15.51
CA LEU A 495 31.91 4.58 -14.33
C LEU A 495 33.31 5.17 -14.53
N GLU A 496 33.92 5.02 -15.70
CA GLU A 496 35.21 5.65 -16.03
C GLU A 496 35.10 7.18 -16.10
N ARG A 497 33.97 7.70 -16.60
CA ARG A 497 33.66 9.13 -16.61
C ARG A 497 33.44 9.66 -15.19
N GLU A 498 32.72 8.94 -14.34
CA GLU A 498 32.55 9.33 -12.94
C GLU A 498 33.88 9.27 -12.19
N ARG A 499 34.67 8.22 -12.38
CA ARG A 499 36.00 8.07 -11.79
C ARG A 499 36.92 9.23 -12.20
N SER A 500 36.94 9.60 -13.48
CA SER A 500 37.75 10.74 -13.96
C SER A 500 37.26 12.08 -13.40
N GLN A 501 35.95 12.29 -13.27
CA GLN A 501 35.40 13.49 -12.62
C GLN A 501 35.76 13.55 -11.14
N LEU A 502 35.67 12.43 -10.42
CA LEU A 502 36.05 12.35 -9.01
C LEU A 502 37.54 12.60 -8.83
N LEU A 503 38.40 12.04 -9.69
CA LEU A 503 39.84 12.31 -9.70
C LEU A 503 40.12 13.80 -9.94
N ALA A 504 39.46 14.42 -10.92
CA ALA A 504 39.63 15.85 -11.18
C ALA A 504 39.21 16.71 -9.98
N ARG A 505 38.08 16.38 -9.32
CA ARG A 505 37.64 17.06 -8.09
C ARG A 505 38.62 16.87 -6.94
N ALA A 506 39.16 15.65 -6.78
CA ALA A 506 40.15 15.35 -5.76
C ALA A 506 41.43 16.17 -5.99
N MET A 507 41.95 16.22 -7.22
CA MET A 507 43.12 17.05 -7.56
C MET A 507 42.91 18.53 -7.25
N VAL A 508 41.75 19.09 -7.60
CA VAL A 508 41.44 20.49 -7.28
C VAL A 508 41.35 20.70 -5.76
N ALA A 509 40.78 19.77 -5.02
CA ALA A 509 40.72 19.86 -3.55
C ALA A 509 42.12 19.75 -2.93
N GLU A 510 43.00 18.90 -3.45
CA GLU A 510 44.40 18.81 -3.03
C GLU A 510 45.15 20.13 -3.30
N GLU A 511 44.94 20.74 -4.46
CA GLU A 511 45.53 22.04 -4.81
C GLU A 511 45.03 23.15 -3.86
N GLN A 512 43.72 23.20 -3.56
CA GLN A 512 43.16 24.13 -2.58
C GLN A 512 43.76 23.96 -1.19
N ILE A 513 43.97 22.72 -0.75
CA ILE A 513 44.63 22.43 0.54
C ILE A 513 46.08 22.93 0.51
N ALA A 514 46.81 22.72 -0.60
CA ALA A 514 48.17 23.22 -0.74
C ALA A 514 48.24 24.75 -0.72
N GLU A 515 47.30 25.44 -1.38
CA GLU A 515 47.18 26.91 -1.34
C GLU A 515 46.89 27.42 0.08
N LEU A 516 45.95 26.78 0.79
CA LEU A 516 45.63 27.13 2.18
C LEU A 516 46.83 26.88 3.10
N GLN A 517 47.57 25.80 2.89
CA GLN A 517 48.77 25.50 3.65
C GLN A 517 49.86 26.55 3.39
N GLU A 518 50.09 26.93 2.14
CA GLU A 518 51.05 27.99 1.78
C GLU A 518 50.61 29.35 2.36
N TYR A 519 49.32 29.66 2.36
CA TYR A 519 48.78 30.86 2.99
C TYR A 519 49.06 30.87 4.50
N VAL A 520 48.75 29.76 5.19
CA VAL A 520 49.02 29.60 6.62
C VAL A 520 50.51 29.76 6.89
N ASP A 521 51.39 29.12 6.12
CA ASP A 521 52.84 29.23 6.31
C ASP A 521 53.36 30.66 6.11
N LYS A 522 52.92 31.34 5.04
CA LYS A 522 53.26 32.76 4.78
C LYS A 522 52.81 33.65 5.93
N HIS A 523 51.57 33.49 6.39
CA HIS A 523 51.00 34.31 7.46
C HIS A 523 51.59 33.98 8.83
N LEU A 524 51.88 32.71 9.13
CA LEU A 524 52.58 32.30 10.34
C LEU A 524 53.98 32.94 10.43
N VAL A 525 54.74 32.96 9.33
CA VAL A 525 56.04 33.63 9.28
C VAL A 525 55.89 35.13 9.53
N ARG A 526 54.91 35.79 8.89
CA ARG A 526 54.63 37.23 9.11
C ARG A 526 54.23 37.50 10.55
N TYR A 527 53.33 36.71 11.14
CA TYR A 527 52.92 36.86 12.53
C TYR A 527 54.09 36.64 13.49
N LYS A 528 54.96 35.64 13.24
CA LYS A 528 56.18 35.44 14.04
C LYS A 528 57.11 36.66 13.95
N GLN A 529 57.34 37.21 12.76
CA GLN A 529 58.14 38.42 12.56
C GLN A 529 57.54 39.64 13.27
N GLU A 530 56.22 39.79 13.19
CA GLU A 530 55.49 40.89 13.84
C GLU A 530 55.51 40.77 15.37
N ILE A 531 55.34 39.56 15.90
CA ILE A 531 55.52 39.29 17.33
C ILE A 531 56.93 39.67 17.77
N VAL A 532 57.97 39.31 17.00
CA VAL A 532 59.36 39.71 17.30
C VAL A 532 59.54 41.23 17.21
N ARG A 533 58.95 41.90 16.22
CA ARG A 533 58.96 43.37 16.10
C ARG A 533 58.30 44.05 17.30
N MET A 534 57.14 43.54 17.71
CA MET A 534 56.40 44.04 18.87
C MET A 534 57.15 43.79 20.17
N ARG A 535 57.79 42.62 20.35
CA ARG A 535 58.65 42.33 21.50
C ARG A 535 59.87 43.28 21.59
N LYS A 536 60.50 43.58 20.45
CA LYS A 536 61.57 44.59 20.34
C LYS A 536 61.10 45.98 20.76
N LEU A 537 59.93 46.42 20.28
CA LEU A 537 59.34 47.71 20.68
C LEU A 537 59.02 47.78 22.17
N LEU A 538 58.59 46.66 22.75
CA LEU A 538 58.26 46.54 24.17
C LEU A 538 59.49 46.32 25.08
N GLY A 539 60.70 46.27 24.52
CA GLY A 539 61.94 46.08 25.28
C GLY A 539 62.03 44.74 26.02
N THR A 540 61.26 43.74 25.60
CA THR A 540 61.11 42.44 26.30
C THR A 540 62.02 41.34 25.77
N ASP A 541 63.01 41.68 24.92
CA ASP A 541 63.97 40.72 24.35
C ASP A 541 64.88 40.04 25.39
N GLY A 542 64.79 40.44 26.68
CA GLY A 542 65.56 39.84 27.79
C GLY A 542 64.77 39.01 28.81
N SER A 543 63.44 38.87 28.72
CA SER A 543 62.64 38.43 29.89
C SER A 543 61.90 37.09 29.75
N GLN A 544 62.15 36.28 28.72
CA GLN A 544 61.40 35.01 28.54
C GLN A 544 62.29 33.79 28.26
N ALA A 545 63.43 33.69 28.93
CA ALA A 545 64.16 32.42 29.06
C ALA A 545 63.59 31.49 30.16
N LEU A 546 62.50 31.87 30.85
CA LEU A 546 62.05 31.17 32.08
C LEU A 546 60.55 30.81 32.16
N SER A 547 59.76 30.92 31.08
CA SER A 547 58.30 30.66 31.18
C SER A 547 57.68 29.92 29.99
N ALA A 548 58.44 29.04 29.34
CA ALA A 548 57.88 28.10 28.36
C ALA A 548 58.44 26.69 28.58
N VAL A 549 58.40 26.24 29.84
CA VAL A 549 58.30 24.82 30.16
C VAL A 549 56.83 24.62 30.54
N VAL A 550 56.19 23.58 30.02
CA VAL A 550 54.76 23.21 30.19
C VAL A 550 53.81 23.75 29.11
N SER A 551 53.91 23.15 27.91
CA SER A 551 52.76 22.52 27.22
C SER A 551 53.23 21.91 25.90
N GLU A 552 53.94 20.79 25.98
CA GLU A 552 53.97 19.84 24.87
C GLU A 552 52.63 19.11 24.87
N VAL A 553 51.72 19.52 23.98
CA VAL A 553 50.60 18.67 23.57
C VAL A 553 51.11 17.82 22.41
N PRO A 554 51.03 16.48 22.47
CA PRO A 554 51.56 15.61 21.42
C PRO A 554 50.79 15.82 20.11
N MET A 555 51.49 16.29 19.08
CA MET A 555 51.03 16.21 17.69
C MET A 555 50.94 14.73 17.32
N LEU A 556 49.72 14.20 17.29
CA LEU A 556 49.41 12.90 16.70
C LEU A 556 49.72 12.99 15.20
N LEU A 557 50.91 12.51 14.84
CA LEU A 557 51.25 12.09 13.48
C LEU A 557 50.23 11.01 13.06
N ILE A 558 49.32 11.40 12.17
CA ILE A 558 48.47 10.45 11.45
C ILE A 558 49.40 9.65 10.54
N PRO A 559 49.46 8.30 10.63
CA PRO A 559 50.33 7.50 9.81
C PRO A 559 49.87 7.55 8.35
N GLN A 560 50.79 7.85 7.42
CA GLN A 560 50.63 7.51 6.01
C GLN A 560 50.46 5.99 5.90
N ARG A 561 49.24 5.53 5.61
CA ARG A 561 49.00 4.15 5.20
C ARG A 561 49.35 4.02 3.73
N ASN A 562 50.43 3.30 3.48
CA ASN A 562 50.78 2.74 2.18
C ASN A 562 49.61 1.87 1.68
N LEU A 563 49.04 2.23 0.54
CA LEU A 563 48.24 1.32 -0.28
C LEU A 563 49.18 0.73 -1.33
N SER A 564 49.87 -0.33 -0.92
CA SER A 564 50.47 -1.30 -1.81
C SER A 564 49.38 -2.26 -2.28
N GLU A 565 49.25 -2.37 -3.60
CA GLU A 565 49.05 -3.61 -4.36
C GLU A 565 48.02 -4.62 -3.84
N GLU A 566 46.85 -4.64 -4.47
CA GLU A 566 46.16 -5.89 -4.82
C GLU A 566 45.85 -5.87 -6.32
N VAL A 567 46.31 -6.93 -6.99
CA VAL A 567 46.04 -7.32 -8.38
C VAL A 567 44.78 -8.18 -8.41
#